data_AF-A0A836QBN6-F1
#
_entry.id   AF-A0A836QBN6-F1
#
_cell.length_a   1.000
_cell.length_b   1.000
_cell.length_c   1.000
_cell.angle_alpha   90.00
_cell.angle_beta   90.00
_cell.angle_gamma   90.00
#
_symmetry.space_group_name_H-M   'P 1'
#
loop_
_entity.id
_entity.type
_entity.pdbx_description
1 polymer ?
#
loop_
_entity_poly.entity_id
_entity_poly.type
_entity_poly.pdbx_seq_one_letter_code
_entity_poly.pdbx_strand_id
1 'polypeptide(L)'
;MTELNFILYFLDSIFLQGDLFGIRGEGPLGSADPLVKGMLLSAFAVIGFSVMLNLFNAGVRKKLVDSVKMKRIMKETRSWQKERMKAFRSKDESKIAELNKKSKYMNKMSMEMMQMNMRPMLITIIPLLLIFYFLMPTLFSYTVAISPIPLNVIPGDFFQLTCTVEKMAADAAAGLGPYCNTENEIFLWAWYFLTAIAFSGMIMKLTKTSMNE
;
A
#
# COMPACT_ATOMS: atom_id res chain seq x y z
N MET A 1 -37.90 25.55 -5.30
CA MET A 1 -38.17 24.23 -5.91
C MET A 1 -37.33 23.94 -7.16
N THR A 2 -36.62 24.92 -7.75
CA THR A 2 -35.81 24.75 -8.97
C THR A 2 -34.37 24.25 -8.70
N GLU A 3 -33.76 24.60 -7.57
CA GLU A 3 -32.38 24.20 -7.20
C GLU A 3 -32.23 22.70 -6.85
N LEU A 4 -33.21 22.12 -6.15
CA LEU A 4 -33.21 20.69 -5.80
C LEU A 4 -33.41 19.80 -7.02
N ASN A 5 -34.20 20.25 -8.00
CA ASN A 5 -34.35 19.55 -9.28
C ASN A 5 -33.05 19.59 -10.07
N PHE A 6 -32.30 20.70 -10.08
CA PHE A 6 -31.01 20.76 -10.77
C PHE A 6 -29.98 19.79 -10.17
N ILE A 7 -29.91 19.71 -8.84
CA ILE A 7 -29.02 18.76 -8.15
C ILE A 7 -29.47 17.32 -8.40
N LEU A 8 -30.77 17.04 -8.39
CA LEU A 8 -31.30 15.72 -8.72
C LEU A 8 -31.06 15.36 -10.18
N TYR A 9 -31.25 16.26 -11.14
CA TYR A 9 -30.92 16.04 -12.56
C TYR A 9 -29.40 15.93 -12.81
N PHE A 10 -28.57 16.61 -12.00
CA PHE A 10 -27.12 16.47 -12.04
C PHE A 10 -26.68 15.11 -11.49
N LEU A 11 -27.27 14.67 -10.38
CA LEU A 11 -27.02 13.34 -9.83
C LEU A 11 -27.55 12.25 -10.75
N ASP A 12 -28.71 12.46 -11.36
CA ASP A 12 -29.32 11.52 -12.31
C ASP A 12 -28.53 11.48 -13.63
N SER A 13 -27.99 12.60 -14.14
CA SER A 13 -27.07 12.57 -15.28
C SER A 13 -25.72 11.93 -14.95
N ILE A 14 -25.23 12.04 -13.71
CA ILE A 14 -24.04 11.32 -13.24
C ILE A 14 -24.32 9.82 -13.04
N PHE A 15 -25.55 9.42 -12.72
CA PHE A 15 -25.92 8.02 -12.47
C PHE A 15 -26.50 7.27 -13.69
N LEU A 16 -27.27 7.93 -14.56
CA LEU A 16 -27.81 7.37 -15.81
C LEU A 16 -26.79 7.35 -16.95
N GLN A 17 -25.80 8.25 -16.90
CA GLN A 17 -24.57 8.10 -17.66
C GLN A 17 -23.67 7.18 -16.84
N GLY A 18 -24.11 5.92 -16.72
CA GLY A 18 -23.66 4.90 -15.78
C GLY A 18 -22.23 4.41 -15.96
N ASP A 19 -21.29 5.33 -16.21
CA ASP A 19 -19.90 4.99 -16.42
C ASP A 19 -18.94 6.18 -16.30
N LEU A 20 -18.72 6.68 -15.08
CA LEU A 20 -17.65 7.66 -14.84
C LEU A 20 -16.24 7.06 -15.07
N PHE A 21 -16.10 5.72 -15.08
CA PHE A 21 -14.80 5.04 -15.05
C PHE A 21 -14.63 3.79 -15.93
N GLY A 22 -15.60 3.36 -16.73
CA GLY A 22 -15.49 2.10 -17.48
C GLY A 22 -15.84 0.82 -16.71
N ILE A 23 -16.33 0.92 -15.46
CA ILE A 23 -16.18 -0.17 -14.48
C ILE A 23 -17.40 -1.11 -14.41
N ARG A 24 -18.58 -0.68 -14.86
CA ARG A 24 -19.80 -1.51 -14.80
C ARG A 24 -20.20 -2.06 -16.16
N GLY A 25 -19.54 -3.14 -16.58
CA GLY A 25 -20.06 -4.19 -17.48
C GLY A 25 -20.47 -3.81 -18.92
N GLU A 26 -20.80 -2.56 -19.17
CA GLU A 26 -20.98 -1.97 -20.48
C GLU A 26 -19.66 -1.27 -20.79
N GLY A 27 -18.73 -2.03 -21.37
CA GLY A 27 -17.55 -1.42 -21.96
C GLY A 27 -17.96 -0.34 -22.99
N PRO A 28 -16.99 0.38 -23.58
CA PRO A 28 -17.24 1.47 -24.55
C PRO A 28 -18.16 1.11 -25.74
N LEU A 29 -18.45 -0.17 -25.93
CA LEU A 29 -19.22 -0.81 -26.99
C LEU A 29 -20.68 -0.34 -27.13
N GLY A 30 -21.22 0.48 -26.21
CA GLY A 30 -22.53 1.11 -26.33
C GLY A 30 -22.55 2.49 -27.02
N SER A 31 -21.39 3.09 -27.31
CA SER A 31 -21.26 4.42 -27.95
C SER A 31 -21.04 4.28 -29.46
N ALA A 32 -21.70 5.13 -30.26
CA ALA A 32 -21.50 5.19 -31.73
C ALA A 32 -20.05 5.53 -32.14
N ASP A 33 -19.29 6.18 -31.26
CA ASP A 33 -17.85 6.42 -31.36
C ASP A 33 -17.17 6.11 -30.01
N PRO A 34 -16.82 4.84 -29.72
CA PRO A 34 -16.27 4.41 -28.43
C PRO A 34 -14.93 5.07 -28.11
N LEU A 35 -14.16 5.40 -29.17
CA LEU A 35 -12.81 5.91 -29.08
C LEU A 35 -12.76 7.37 -28.60
N VAL A 36 -13.69 8.22 -29.06
CA VAL A 36 -13.68 9.66 -28.78
C VAL A 36 -14.53 10.02 -27.58
N LYS A 37 -15.71 9.40 -27.44
CA LYS A 37 -16.70 9.80 -26.42
C LYS A 37 -16.49 9.12 -25.05
N GLY A 38 -15.86 7.94 -25.02
CA GLY A 38 -15.61 7.18 -23.80
C GLY A 38 -14.12 7.04 -23.48
N MET A 39 -13.34 6.51 -24.43
CA MET A 39 -11.95 6.12 -24.17
C MET A 39 -10.98 7.30 -24.01
N LEU A 40 -11.06 8.33 -24.87
CA LEU A 40 -10.17 9.48 -24.77
C LEU A 40 -10.42 10.32 -23.49
N LEU A 41 -11.68 10.60 -23.16
CA LEU A 41 -12.02 11.38 -21.97
C LEU A 41 -11.64 10.63 -20.67
N SER A 42 -11.95 9.33 -20.60
CA SER A 42 -11.55 8.50 -19.45
C SER A 42 -10.03 8.37 -19.33
N ALA A 43 -9.30 8.23 -20.44
CA ALA A 43 -7.84 8.22 -20.42
C ALA A 43 -7.26 9.53 -19.87
N PHE A 44 -7.73 10.69 -20.33
CA PHE A 44 -7.28 11.98 -19.80
C PHE A 44 -7.67 12.18 -18.33
N ALA A 45 -8.87 11.74 -17.94
CA ALA A 45 -9.31 11.81 -16.55
C ALA A 45 -8.44 10.94 -15.63
N VAL A 46 -8.13 9.70 -16.03
CA VAL A 46 -7.27 8.78 -15.28
C VAL A 46 -5.82 9.31 -15.20
N ILE A 47 -5.28 9.84 -16.30
CA ILE A 47 -3.95 10.46 -16.31
C ILE A 47 -3.94 11.69 -15.39
N GLY A 48 -4.93 12.56 -15.47
CA GLY A 48 -5.04 13.75 -14.64
C GLY A 48 -5.13 13.41 -13.14
N PHE A 49 -5.99 12.44 -12.79
CA PHE A 49 -6.12 11.95 -11.43
C PHE A 49 -4.83 11.28 -10.93
N SER A 50 -4.15 10.50 -11.77
CA SER A 50 -2.86 9.88 -11.46
C SER A 50 -1.79 10.94 -11.17
N VAL A 51 -1.68 11.98 -12.01
CA VAL A 51 -0.73 13.08 -11.79
C VAL A 51 -1.07 13.82 -10.48
N MET A 52 -2.35 14.11 -10.23
CA MET A 52 -2.80 14.77 -9.00
C MET A 52 -2.47 13.94 -7.75
N LEU A 53 -2.74 12.63 -7.75
CA LEU A 53 -2.40 11.73 -6.65
C LEU A 53 -0.89 11.64 -6.42
N ASN A 54 -0.10 11.56 -7.49
CA ASN A 54 1.36 11.52 -7.39
C ASN A 54 1.92 12.83 -6.83
N LEU A 55 1.39 13.98 -7.26
CA LEU A 55 1.76 15.28 -6.70
C LEU A 55 1.34 15.42 -5.24
N PHE A 56 0.16 14.94 -4.87
CA PHE A 56 -0.29 14.89 -3.49
C PHE A 56 0.64 14.03 -2.62
N ASN A 57 0.96 12.81 -3.07
CA ASN A 57 1.91 11.91 -2.39
C ASN A 57 3.30 12.54 -2.25
N ALA A 58 3.81 13.20 -3.29
CA ALA A 58 5.07 13.93 -3.24
C ALA A 58 5.02 15.11 -2.25
N GLY A 59 3.92 15.85 -2.23
CA GLY A 59 3.68 16.96 -1.30
C GLY A 59 3.61 16.52 0.15
N VAL A 60 2.86 15.45 0.43
CA VAL A 60 2.76 14.81 1.76
C VAL A 60 4.14 14.37 2.23
N ARG A 61 4.91 13.69 1.38
CA ARG A 61 6.28 13.25 1.72
C ARG A 61 7.20 14.43 1.99
N LYS A 62 7.15 15.49 1.18
CA LYS A 62 7.98 16.69 1.37
C LYS A 62 7.63 17.45 2.65
N LYS A 63 6.35 17.51 3.02
CA LYS A 63 5.89 18.19 4.24
C LYS A 63 6.18 17.41 5.52
N LEU A 64 6.14 16.08 5.45
CA LEU A 64 6.31 15.21 6.62
C LEU A 64 7.77 14.87 6.92
N VAL A 65 8.67 14.94 5.94
CA VAL A 65 10.07 14.55 6.09
C VAL A 65 10.99 15.78 6.13
N ASP A 66 11.54 16.07 7.31
CA ASP A 66 12.64 17.02 7.43
C ASP A 66 13.96 16.38 6.96
N SER A 67 14.28 16.59 5.69
CA SER A 67 15.49 16.06 5.08
C SER A 67 16.80 16.59 5.70
N VAL A 68 16.79 17.78 6.30
CA VAL A 68 17.99 18.39 6.90
C VAL A 68 18.24 17.78 8.28
N LYS A 69 17.22 17.70 9.13
CA LYS A 69 17.30 17.03 10.43
C LYS A 69 17.67 15.55 10.25
N MET A 70 17.05 14.87 9.29
CA MET A 70 17.36 13.48 8.96
C MET A 70 18.85 13.29 8.61
N LYS A 71 19.40 14.10 7.68
CA LYS A 71 20.80 14.03 7.28
C LYS A 71 21.77 14.29 8.43
N ARG A 72 21.45 15.25 9.30
CA ARG A 72 22.27 15.56 10.48
C ARG A 72 22.33 14.36 11.43
N ILE A 73 21.18 13.82 11.82
CA ILE A 73 21.11 12.68 12.74
C ILE A 73 21.77 11.45 12.10
N MET A 74 21.59 11.20 10.81
CA MET A 74 22.27 10.09 10.12
C MET A 74 23.80 10.21 10.21
N LYS A 75 24.35 11.41 10.02
CA LYS A 75 25.79 11.64 10.11
C LYS A 75 26.31 11.38 11.53
N GLU A 76 25.61 11.91 12.54
CA GLU A 76 25.98 11.78 13.95
C GLU A 76 25.84 10.35 14.46
N THR A 77 24.76 9.65 14.11
CA THR A 77 24.58 8.22 14.43
C THR A 77 25.63 7.37 13.73
N ARG A 78 25.97 7.63 12.46
CA ARG A 78 27.04 6.91 11.74
C ARG A 78 28.42 7.16 12.37
N SER A 79 28.75 8.38 12.80
CA SER A 79 30.03 8.65 13.46
C SER A 79 30.13 7.95 14.82
N TRP A 80 29.08 8.04 15.64
CA TRP A 80 29.02 7.34 16.93
C TRP A 80 29.09 5.81 16.77
N GLN A 81 28.38 5.23 15.80
CA GLN A 81 28.46 3.79 15.52
C GLN A 81 29.87 3.36 15.10
N LYS A 82 30.57 4.17 14.28
CA LYS A 82 31.96 3.91 13.89
C LYS A 82 32.93 3.98 15.07
N GLU A 83 32.80 5.00 15.93
CA GLU A 83 33.63 5.14 17.14
C GLU A 83 33.39 3.99 18.11
N ARG A 84 32.13 3.62 18.34
CA ARG A 84 31.73 2.49 19.17
C ARG A 84 32.30 1.19 18.64
N MET A 85 32.21 0.95 17.33
CA MET A 85 32.80 -0.25 16.69
C MET A 85 34.33 -0.29 16.82
N LYS A 86 35.01 0.85 16.66
CA LYS A 86 36.47 0.95 16.88
C LYS A 86 36.85 0.66 18.33
N ALA A 87 36.14 1.24 19.30
CA ALA A 87 36.39 1.02 20.72
C ALA A 87 36.18 -0.45 21.14
N PHE A 88 35.15 -1.11 20.59
CA PHE A 88 34.95 -2.56 20.80
C PHE A 88 36.06 -3.41 20.17
N ARG A 89 36.53 -3.06 18.96
CA ARG A 89 37.64 -3.76 18.31
C ARG A 89 38.97 -3.59 19.05
N SER A 90 39.20 -2.42 19.63
CA SER A 90 40.41 -2.12 20.40
C SER A 90 40.32 -2.56 21.88
N LYS A 91 39.20 -3.14 22.32
CA LYS A 91 38.94 -3.56 23.72
C LYS A 91 39.21 -2.45 24.75
N ASP A 92 38.92 -1.20 24.38
CA ASP A 92 39.14 -0.05 25.26
C ASP A 92 37.91 0.15 26.16
N GLU A 93 37.94 -0.47 27.35
CA GLU A 93 36.83 -0.46 28.30
C GLU A 93 36.44 0.95 28.74
N SER A 94 37.40 1.87 28.83
CA SER A 94 37.17 3.27 29.23
C SER A 94 36.33 4.01 28.21
N LYS A 95 36.67 3.91 26.92
CA LYS A 95 35.91 4.51 25.81
C LYS A 95 34.57 3.83 25.61
N ILE A 96 34.47 2.52 25.84
CA ILE A 96 33.19 1.79 25.77
C ILE A 96 32.22 2.33 26.83
N ALA A 97 32.68 2.52 28.08
CA ALA A 97 31.87 3.08 29.15
C ALA A 97 31.41 4.51 28.84
N GLU A 98 32.29 5.36 28.29
CA GLU A 98 31.94 6.72 27.86
C GLU A 98 30.88 6.74 26.74
N LEU A 99 31.06 5.92 25.70
CA LEU A 99 30.14 5.85 24.58
C LEU A 99 28.79 5.22 24.97
N ASN A 100 28.77 4.31 25.94
CA ASN A 100 27.55 3.74 26.49
C ASN A 100 26.71 4.80 27.24
N LYS A 101 27.33 5.79 27.90
CA LYS A 101 26.59 6.93 28.49
C LYS A 101 25.85 7.73 27.42
N LYS A 102 26.45 7.91 26.24
CA LYS A 102 25.81 8.57 25.08
C LYS A 102 24.74 7.69 24.41
N SER A 103 24.71 6.37 24.66
CA SER A 103 23.78 5.45 23.98
C SER A 103 22.30 5.83 24.13
N LYS A 104 21.88 6.32 25.31
CA LYS A 104 20.48 6.73 25.55
C LYS A 104 20.07 7.89 24.64
N TYR A 105 20.95 8.88 24.48
CA TYR A 105 20.74 10.01 23.57
C TYR A 105 20.72 9.54 22.11
N MET A 106 21.70 8.71 21.70
CA MET A 106 21.78 8.19 20.33
C MET A 106 20.61 7.27 19.97
N ASN A 107 20.11 6.48 20.93
CA ASN A 107 18.93 5.63 20.76
C ASN A 107 17.67 6.49 20.57
N LYS A 108 17.50 7.55 21.37
CA LYS A 108 16.40 8.51 21.19
C LYS A 108 16.45 9.15 19.80
N MET A 109 17.62 9.63 19.38
CA MET A 109 17.80 10.21 18.05
C MET A 109 17.55 9.20 16.93
N SER A 110 17.95 7.95 17.10
CA SER A 110 17.69 6.87 16.13
C SER A 110 16.21 6.53 16.04
N MET A 111 15.48 6.57 17.16
CA MET A 111 14.02 6.45 17.18
C MET A 111 13.33 7.63 16.48
N GLU A 112 13.76 8.86 16.71
CA GLU A 112 13.25 10.02 15.98
C GLU A 112 13.49 9.88 14.48
N MET A 113 14.67 9.41 14.07
CA MET A 113 15.01 9.13 12.67
C MET A 113 14.09 8.07 12.06
N MET A 114 13.87 6.97 12.78
CA MET A 114 12.96 5.91 12.37
C MET A 114 11.53 6.43 12.20
N GLN A 115 11.03 7.22 13.15
CA GLN A 115 9.68 7.81 13.06
C GLN A 115 9.54 8.78 11.89
N MET A 116 10.56 9.59 11.59
CA MET A 116 10.53 10.50 10.45
C MET A 116 10.42 9.78 9.10
N ASN A 117 10.92 8.53 8.99
CA ASN A 117 10.79 7.71 7.77
C ASN A 117 9.56 6.79 7.78
N MET A 118 9.19 6.25 8.94
CA MET A 118 8.05 5.35 9.05
C MET A 118 6.71 6.07 8.96
N ARG A 119 6.59 7.32 9.44
CA ARG A 119 5.33 8.09 9.34
C ARG A 119 4.86 8.26 7.89
N PRO A 120 5.70 8.74 6.94
CA PRO A 120 5.32 8.79 5.53
C PRO A 120 4.96 7.43 4.94
N MET A 121 5.69 6.38 5.34
CA MET A 121 5.44 5.02 4.86
C MET A 121 4.07 4.51 5.34
N LEU A 122 3.73 4.70 6.61
CA LEU A 122 2.43 4.30 7.15
C LEU A 122 1.27 5.08 6.51
N ILE A 123 1.45 6.37 6.25
CA ILE A 123 0.42 7.20 5.59
C ILE A 123 0.14 6.72 4.16
N THR A 124 1.13 6.13 3.48
CA THR A 124 0.95 5.58 2.12
C THR A 124 0.49 4.13 2.12
N ILE A 125 0.93 3.32 3.10
CA ILE A 125 0.55 1.91 3.23
C ILE A 125 -0.85 1.72 3.78
N ILE A 126 -1.29 2.52 4.76
CA ILE A 126 -2.60 2.35 5.41
C ILE A 126 -3.75 2.48 4.39
N PRO A 127 -3.83 3.54 3.57
CA PRO A 127 -4.89 3.65 2.55
C PRO A 127 -4.86 2.50 1.55
N LEU A 128 -3.66 2.05 1.15
CA LEU A 128 -3.50 0.93 0.25
C LEU A 128 -4.03 -0.37 0.88
N LEU A 129 -3.66 -0.66 2.13
CA LEU A 129 -4.13 -1.83 2.86
C LEU A 129 -5.64 -1.79 3.08
N LEU A 130 -6.23 -0.62 3.34
CA LEU A 130 -7.68 -0.48 3.46
C LEU A 130 -8.40 -0.86 2.15
N ILE A 131 -7.85 -0.48 0.99
CA ILE A 131 -8.37 -0.90 -0.32
C ILE A 131 -8.28 -2.42 -0.46
N PHE A 132 -7.13 -3.00 -0.11
CA PHE A 132 -6.93 -4.46 -0.16
C PHE A 132 -7.80 -5.25 0.82
N TYR A 133 -8.19 -4.65 1.94
CA TYR A 133 -9.03 -5.29 2.94
C TYR A 133 -10.52 -5.17 2.62
N PHE A 134 -11.02 -4.00 2.24
CA PHE A 134 -12.45 -3.75 2.02
C PHE A 134 -12.90 -3.90 0.56
N LEU A 135 -12.12 -3.35 -0.37
CA LEU A 135 -12.56 -3.18 -1.76
C LEU A 135 -12.16 -4.37 -2.64
N MET A 136 -10.95 -4.89 -2.47
CA MET A 136 -10.46 -5.97 -3.33
C MET A 136 -11.21 -7.30 -3.13
N PRO A 137 -11.51 -7.76 -1.91
CA PRO A 137 -12.21 -9.02 -1.73
C PRO A 137 -13.67 -8.95 -2.19
N THR A 138 -14.28 -7.75 -2.18
CA THR A 138 -15.68 -7.56 -2.61
C THR A 138 -15.83 -7.47 -4.12
N LEU A 139 -14.83 -6.94 -4.84
CA LEU A 139 -14.85 -6.83 -6.30
C LEU A 139 -14.20 -8.01 -7.03
N PHE A 140 -13.20 -8.66 -6.42
CA PHE A 140 -12.36 -9.68 -7.06
C PHE A 140 -12.23 -10.94 -6.20
N SER A 141 -13.35 -11.59 -5.90
CA SER A 141 -13.45 -12.75 -5.02
C SER A 141 -13.06 -14.09 -5.66
N TYR A 142 -12.72 -14.15 -6.94
CA TYR A 142 -12.37 -15.40 -7.62
C TYR A 142 -10.96 -15.89 -7.26
N THR A 143 -10.77 -17.20 -7.35
CA THR A 143 -9.50 -17.88 -7.06
C THR A 143 -8.70 -18.15 -8.33
N VAL A 144 -7.36 -18.24 -8.20
CA VAL A 144 -6.45 -18.36 -9.35
C VAL A 144 -5.37 -19.42 -9.22
N ALA A 145 -5.08 -19.88 -8.01
CA ALA A 145 -4.05 -20.88 -7.74
C ALA A 145 -4.39 -21.67 -6.50
N ILE A 146 -3.78 -22.83 -6.31
CA ILE A 146 -3.90 -23.65 -5.09
C ILE A 146 -2.53 -23.72 -4.45
N SER A 147 -2.41 -23.34 -3.17
CA SER A 147 -1.17 -23.51 -2.42
C SER A 147 -1.17 -24.81 -1.61
N PRO A 148 -0.03 -25.53 -1.53
CA PRO A 148 0.07 -26.73 -0.69
C PRO A 148 0.15 -26.41 0.82
N ILE A 149 0.29 -25.13 1.18
CA ILE A 149 0.43 -24.65 2.56
C ILE A 149 -0.58 -23.50 2.75
N PRO A 150 -1.26 -23.39 3.90
CA PRO A 150 -2.12 -22.25 4.19
C PRO A 150 -1.29 -20.97 4.30
N LEU A 151 -1.64 -19.94 3.51
CA LEU A 151 -0.91 -18.68 3.47
C LEU A 151 -1.51 -17.60 4.37
N ASN A 152 -2.42 -17.96 5.29
CA ASN A 152 -3.06 -17.05 6.23
C ASN A 152 -2.10 -16.75 7.41
N VAL A 153 -1.16 -15.83 7.19
CA VAL A 153 -0.08 -15.49 8.16
C VAL A 153 -0.57 -14.62 9.33
N ILE A 154 -1.70 -13.90 9.14
CA ILE A 154 -2.24 -12.99 10.16
C ILE A 154 -3.34 -13.72 10.95
N PRO A 155 -3.16 -13.92 12.27
CA PRO A 155 -4.17 -14.55 13.10
C PRO A 155 -5.43 -13.68 13.23
N GLY A 156 -6.60 -14.33 13.30
CA GLY A 156 -7.89 -13.67 13.58
C GLY A 156 -8.77 -13.36 12.37
N ASP A 157 -8.64 -14.09 11.25
CA ASP A 157 -9.48 -13.95 10.04
C ASP A 157 -9.57 -12.57 9.39
N PHE A 158 -8.83 -11.58 9.89
CA PHE A 158 -8.79 -10.23 9.34
C PHE A 158 -8.13 -10.15 7.96
N PHE A 159 -7.38 -11.17 7.53
CA PHE A 159 -6.70 -11.13 6.24
C PHE A 159 -6.52 -12.53 5.67
N GLN A 160 -7.58 -13.02 5.04
CA GLN A 160 -7.63 -14.36 4.45
C GLN A 160 -7.07 -14.33 3.02
N LEU A 161 -5.81 -14.73 2.87
CA LEU A 161 -5.12 -14.84 1.59
C LEU A 161 -5.53 -16.11 0.83
N THR A 162 -5.83 -17.18 1.57
CA THR A 162 -6.30 -18.46 1.03
C THR A 162 -7.66 -18.83 1.58
N CYS A 163 -8.43 -19.56 0.79
CA CYS A 163 -9.72 -20.09 1.22
C CYS A 163 -9.54 -21.09 2.36
N THR A 164 -10.35 -20.94 3.40
CA THR A 164 -10.45 -21.85 4.54
C THR A 164 -11.80 -22.56 4.51
N VAL A 165 -11.86 -23.76 5.10
CA VAL A 165 -13.10 -24.53 5.25
C VAL A 165 -14.19 -23.74 5.97
N GLU A 166 -13.82 -22.92 6.95
CA GLU A 166 -14.74 -22.11 7.73
C GLU A 166 -15.37 -21.00 6.89
N LYS A 167 -14.55 -20.35 6.04
CA LYS A 167 -15.03 -19.34 5.10
C LYS A 167 -15.95 -19.95 4.04
N MET A 168 -15.59 -21.12 3.52
CA MET A 168 -16.45 -21.86 2.58
C MET A 168 -17.82 -22.16 3.16
N ALA A 169 -17.88 -22.60 4.42
CA ALA A 169 -19.13 -22.84 5.12
C ALA A 169 -19.93 -21.55 5.36
N ALA A 170 -19.25 -20.45 5.69
CA ALA A 170 -19.89 -19.14 5.88
C ALA A 170 -20.44 -18.55 4.59
N ASP A 171 -19.69 -18.62 3.48
CA ASP A 171 -20.11 -18.10 2.17
C ASP A 171 -21.28 -18.93 1.60
N ALA A 172 -21.25 -20.26 1.78
CA ALA A 172 -22.37 -21.14 1.45
C ALA A 172 -23.63 -20.84 2.29
N ALA A 173 -23.47 -20.55 3.58
CA ALA A 173 -24.56 -20.14 4.45
C ALA A 173 -25.12 -18.75 4.09
N ALA A 174 -24.28 -17.86 3.53
CA ALA A 174 -24.66 -16.52 3.08
C ALA A 174 -25.31 -16.49 1.68
N GLY A 175 -25.40 -17.63 0.97
CA GLY A 175 -25.98 -17.72 -0.37
C GLY A 175 -25.16 -17.02 -1.46
N LEU A 176 -23.90 -16.71 -1.17
CA LEU A 176 -22.95 -16.20 -2.14
C LEU A 176 -22.38 -17.40 -2.91
N GLY A 177 -22.27 -17.32 -4.25
CA GLY A 177 -21.79 -18.43 -5.08
C GLY A 177 -20.40 -18.93 -4.67
N PRO A 178 -20.01 -20.18 -5.02
CA PRO A 178 -18.75 -20.75 -4.57
C PRO A 178 -17.57 -19.95 -5.12
N TYR A 179 -17.01 -19.06 -4.29
CA TYR A 179 -15.81 -18.28 -4.62
C TYR A 179 -14.55 -19.14 -4.64
N CYS A 180 -14.59 -20.30 -3.99
CA CYS A 180 -13.54 -21.29 -3.99
C CYS A 180 -14.15 -22.71 -3.92
N ASN A 181 -13.49 -23.69 -4.53
CA ASN A 181 -13.97 -25.08 -4.59
C ASN A 181 -13.18 -26.02 -3.68
N THR A 182 -11.89 -25.72 -3.49
CA THR A 182 -10.95 -26.52 -2.71
C THR A 182 -10.24 -25.68 -1.65
N GLU A 183 -9.82 -26.36 -0.58
CA GLU A 183 -9.02 -25.74 0.47
C GLU A 183 -7.70 -25.20 -0.08
N ASN A 184 -7.23 -24.07 0.47
CA ASN A 184 -5.98 -23.41 0.07
C ASN A 184 -5.96 -22.81 -1.35
N GLU A 185 -7.13 -22.60 -1.95
CA GLU A 185 -7.23 -21.74 -3.12
C GLU A 185 -6.87 -20.28 -2.76
N ILE A 186 -5.97 -19.69 -3.55
CA ILE A 186 -5.52 -18.30 -3.40
C ILE A 186 -6.48 -17.40 -4.18
N PHE A 187 -7.01 -16.39 -3.51
CA PHE A 187 -7.81 -15.34 -4.16
C PHE A 187 -6.98 -14.53 -5.15
N LEU A 188 -7.56 -14.04 -6.25
CA LEU A 188 -6.83 -13.22 -7.22
C LEU A 188 -6.17 -12.02 -6.52
N TRP A 189 -6.91 -11.29 -5.71
CA TRP A 189 -6.38 -10.11 -5.04
C TRP A 189 -5.21 -10.46 -4.12
N ALA A 190 -5.25 -11.63 -3.47
CA ALA A 190 -4.19 -12.14 -2.62
C ALA A 190 -2.95 -12.49 -3.45
N TRP A 191 -3.14 -13.11 -4.61
CA TRP A 191 -2.06 -13.39 -5.56
C TRP A 191 -1.40 -12.10 -6.07
N TYR A 192 -2.18 -11.09 -6.44
CA TYR A 192 -1.67 -9.77 -6.83
C TYR A 192 -0.89 -9.11 -5.68
N PHE A 193 -1.42 -9.14 -4.45
CA PHE A 193 -0.74 -8.60 -3.27
C PHE A 193 0.61 -9.26 -3.01
N LEU A 194 0.66 -10.61 -3.02
CA LEU A 194 1.87 -11.39 -2.77
C LEU A 194 2.95 -11.11 -3.83
N THR A 195 2.57 -11.12 -5.11
CA THR A 195 3.50 -10.82 -6.20
C THR A 195 4.00 -9.38 -6.13
N ALA A 196 3.13 -8.40 -5.85
CA ALA A 196 3.52 -7.01 -5.69
C ALA A 196 4.58 -6.81 -4.58
N ILE A 197 4.42 -7.47 -3.43
CA ILE A 197 5.41 -7.40 -2.34
C ILE A 197 6.73 -8.04 -2.76
N ALA A 198 6.67 -9.24 -3.36
CA ALA A 198 7.86 -9.97 -3.79
C ALA A 198 8.66 -9.18 -4.84
N PHE A 199 7.99 -8.66 -5.86
CA PHE A 199 8.63 -7.88 -6.92
C PHE A 199 9.08 -6.50 -6.45
N SER A 200 8.33 -5.82 -5.58
CA SER A 200 8.76 -4.53 -5.01
C SER A 200 10.13 -4.63 -4.33
N GLY A 201 10.35 -5.69 -3.52
CA GLY A 201 11.64 -5.96 -2.90
C GLY A 201 12.77 -6.19 -3.90
N MET A 202 12.50 -6.91 -4.99
CA MET A 202 13.47 -7.18 -6.05
C MET A 202 13.81 -5.90 -6.84
N ILE A 203 12.80 -5.12 -7.21
CA ILE A 203 12.95 -3.86 -7.95
C ILE A 203 13.79 -2.88 -7.14
N MET A 204 13.52 -2.69 -5.85
CA MET A 204 14.29 -1.77 -5.01
C MET A 204 15.78 -2.13 -4.92
N LYS A 205 16.13 -3.43 -4.97
CA LYS A 205 17.52 -3.88 -5.03
C LYS A 205 18.16 -3.58 -6.38
N LEU A 206 17.43 -3.80 -7.48
CA LEU A 206 17.91 -3.55 -8.83
C LEU A 206 18.10 -2.06 -9.11
N THR A 207 17.18 -1.20 -8.66
CA THR A 207 17.23 0.25 -8.89
C THR A 207 18.16 0.99 -7.91
N LYS A 208 18.74 0.30 -6.93
CA LYS A 208 19.53 0.89 -5.84
C LYS A 208 18.83 2.05 -5.11
N THR A 209 17.50 2.05 -5.10
CA THR A 209 16.71 3.09 -4.42
C THR A 209 16.50 2.78 -2.94
N SER A 210 17.06 1.67 -2.43
CA SER A 210 17.10 1.42 -1.00
C SER A 210 17.88 2.53 -0.30
N MET A 211 17.33 3.11 0.77
CA MET A 211 17.93 4.19 1.56
C MET A 211 19.25 3.82 2.28
N ASN A 212 19.86 2.70 1.91
CA ASN A 212 21.13 2.20 2.42
C ASN A 212 22.26 2.58 1.48
N GLU A 213 22.49 3.87 1.26
CA GLU A 213 23.78 4.44 0.83
C GLU A 213 23.88 5.89 1.33
#